data_AF-A0A4Q3R777-F1
#
_entry.id   AF-A0A4Q3R777-F1
#
_cell.length_a   1.000
_cell.length_b   1.000
_cell.length_c   1.000
_cell.angle_alpha   90.00
_cell.angle_beta   90.00
_cell.angle_gamma   90.00
#
_symmetry.space_group_name_H-M   'P 1'
#
loop_
_entity.id
_entity.type
_entity.pdbx_description
1 polymer ?
#
loop_
_entity_poly.entity_id
_entity_poly.type
_entity_poly.pdbx_seq_one_letter_code
_entity_poly.pdbx_strand_id
1 'polypeptide(L)'
;MATQIFKIATLQKGSFFQRIFKQYPGDNAIIEVNNLLAIRDILSIKNEEIEAIGQKYELNLQQEYALNLQEFYAVLWNQYLKLEDSSDMMNQTNHLAALLNLKRSIQKSFVDP
;
A
#
# COMPACT_ATOMS: atom_id res chain seq x y z
N MET A 1 -13.35 16.22 -9.63
CA MET A 1 -11.98 15.75 -9.94
C MET A 1 -11.59 14.81 -8.81
N ALA A 2 -11.35 13.52 -9.08
CA ALA A 2 -10.87 12.61 -8.04
C ALA A 2 -9.45 13.02 -7.63
N THR A 3 -9.27 13.36 -6.35
CA THR A 3 -7.95 13.66 -5.80
C THR A 3 -7.11 12.40 -5.85
N GLN A 4 -5.99 12.41 -6.59
CA GLN A 4 -5.02 11.32 -6.55
C GLN A 4 -4.33 11.30 -5.19
N ILE A 5 -4.68 10.32 -4.36
CA ILE A 5 -4.17 10.14 -2.99
C ILE A 5 -2.73 9.63 -3.03
N PHE A 6 -2.50 8.59 -3.83
CA PHE A 6 -1.17 8.01 -4.08
C PHE A 6 -0.61 8.50 -5.41
N LYS A 7 0.72 8.50 -5.53
CA LYS A 7 1.43 8.97 -6.72
C LYS A 7 2.38 7.89 -7.21
N ILE A 8 2.45 7.71 -8.53
CA ILE A 8 3.39 6.77 -9.14
C ILE A 8 4.82 7.20 -8.80
N ALA A 9 5.60 6.24 -8.32
CA ALA A 9 7.01 6.37 -7.99
C ALA A 9 7.85 5.43 -8.87
N THR A 10 9.05 5.87 -9.21
CA THR A 10 9.98 5.09 -10.04
C THR A 10 10.63 3.98 -9.24
N LEU A 11 10.68 2.76 -9.80
CA LEU A 11 11.43 1.66 -9.20
C LEU A 11 12.92 1.98 -9.17
N GLN A 12 13.56 1.65 -8.05
CA GLN A 12 14.99 1.77 -7.87
C GLN A 12 15.71 0.72 -8.73
N LYS A 13 16.80 1.15 -9.37
CA LYS A 13 17.66 0.24 -10.12
C LYS A 13 18.59 -0.46 -9.14
N GLY A 14 18.59 -1.79 -9.16
CA GLY A 14 19.60 -2.57 -8.45
C GLY A 14 21.02 -2.23 -8.92
N SER A 15 22.00 -2.42 -8.04
CA SER A 15 23.41 -2.31 -8.38
C SER A 15 23.81 -3.29 -9.49
N PHE A 16 24.98 -3.08 -10.11
CA PHE A 16 25.47 -3.92 -11.20
C PHE A 16 25.49 -5.41 -10.82
N PHE A 17 26.02 -5.74 -9.64
CA PHE A 17 26.05 -7.13 -9.14
C PHE A 17 24.64 -7.66 -8.83
N GLN A 18 23.78 -6.85 -8.19
CA GLN A 18 22.39 -7.24 -7.95
C GLN A 18 21.64 -7.57 -9.24
N ARG A 19 21.85 -6.79 -10.31
CA ARG A 19 21.26 -7.07 -11.64
C ARG A 19 21.79 -8.36 -12.27
N ILE A 20 23.06 -8.69 -12.06
CA ILE A 20 23.67 -9.96 -12.52
C ILE A 20 23.07 -11.15 -11.78
N PHE A 21 22.85 -11.02 -10.47
CA PHE A 21 22.24 -12.06 -9.64
C PHE A 21 20.70 -12.00 -9.59
N LYS A 22 20.06 -11.16 -10.42
CA LYS A 22 18.61 -10.92 -10.44
C LYS A 22 18.00 -10.56 -9.08
N GLN A 23 18.81 -10.01 -8.18
CA GLN A 23 18.33 -9.49 -6.91
C GLN A 23 17.74 -8.11 -7.17
N TYR A 24 16.44 -7.96 -6.94
CA TYR A 24 15.79 -6.66 -6.97
C TYR A 24 15.93 -5.98 -5.60
N PRO A 25 16.05 -4.64 -5.53
CA PRO A 25 15.95 -3.94 -4.24
C PRO A 25 14.62 -4.28 -3.56
N GLY A 26 14.66 -4.78 -2.32
CA GLY A 26 13.43 -5.14 -1.57
C GLY A 26 12.46 -3.97 -1.44
N ASP A 27 12.99 -2.74 -1.31
CA ASP A 27 12.20 -1.52 -1.20
C ASP A 27 11.30 -1.26 -2.42
N ASN A 28 11.63 -1.84 -3.59
CA ASN A 28 10.77 -1.76 -4.76
C ASN A 28 9.43 -2.49 -4.55
N ALA A 29 9.34 -3.45 -3.63
CA ALA A 29 8.08 -4.09 -3.29
C ALA A 29 7.06 -3.07 -2.77
N ILE A 30 7.49 -2.16 -1.88
CA ILE A 30 6.63 -1.09 -1.34
C ILE A 30 6.34 -0.02 -2.38
N ILE A 31 7.31 0.30 -3.25
CA ILE A 31 7.06 1.20 -4.39
C ILE A 31 6.00 0.60 -5.33
N GLU A 32 6.02 -0.71 -5.58
CA GLU A 32 5.00 -1.38 -6.40
C GLU A 32 3.63 -1.40 -5.74
N VAL A 33 3.53 -1.64 -4.43
CA VAL A 33 2.26 -1.52 -3.71
C VAL A 33 1.70 -0.09 -3.83
N ASN A 34 2.53 0.93 -3.59
CA ASN A 34 2.11 2.32 -3.78
C ASN A 34 1.65 2.60 -5.22
N ASN A 35 2.38 2.10 -6.21
CA ASN A 35 2.03 2.30 -7.62
C ASN A 35 0.72 1.60 -7.99
N LEU A 36 0.46 0.42 -7.44
CA LEU A 36 -0.81 -0.28 -7.60
C LEU A 36 -1.97 0.56 -7.06
N LEU A 37 -1.81 1.14 -5.85
CA LEU A 37 -2.78 2.04 -5.23
C LEU A 37 -2.94 3.38 -5.97
N ALA A 38 -1.91 3.84 -6.70
CA ALA A 38 -1.96 5.08 -7.47
C ALA A 38 -2.64 4.91 -8.85
N ILE A 39 -2.59 3.70 -9.42
CA ILE A 39 -3.06 3.43 -10.79
C ILE A 39 -4.47 2.84 -10.78
N ARG A 40 -4.80 2.02 -9.79
CA ARG A 40 -6.06 1.27 -9.74
C ARG A 40 -6.99 1.81 -8.67
N ASP A 41 -8.29 1.67 -8.91
CA ASP A 41 -9.28 1.87 -7.85
C ASP A 41 -9.05 0.85 -6.73
N ILE A 42 -8.96 1.35 -5.49
CA ILE A 42 -8.66 0.56 -4.31
C ILE A 42 -9.63 -0.61 -4.17
N LEU A 43 -10.93 -0.39 -4.40
CA LEU A 43 -11.95 -1.44 -4.31
C LEU A 43 -11.79 -2.55 -5.36
N SER A 44 -11.05 -2.29 -6.44
CA SER A 44 -10.80 -3.25 -7.52
C SER A 44 -9.55 -4.10 -7.31
N ILE A 45 -8.68 -3.71 -6.36
CA ILE A 45 -7.44 -4.40 -6.06
C ILE A 45 -7.76 -5.63 -5.21
N LYS A 46 -7.13 -6.76 -5.53
CA LYS A 46 -7.31 -8.01 -4.79
C LYS A 46 -6.08 -8.37 -3.97
N ASN A 47 -6.28 -9.21 -2.95
CA ASN A 47 -5.21 -9.68 -2.06
C ASN A 47 -4.09 -10.37 -2.85
N GLU A 48 -4.45 -11.15 -3.87
CA GLU A 48 -3.49 -11.91 -4.68
C GLU A 48 -2.51 -10.99 -5.42
N GLU A 49 -2.91 -9.75 -5.73
CA GLU A 49 -2.03 -8.76 -6.37
C GLU A 49 -0.96 -8.24 -5.41
N ILE A 50 -1.33 -8.02 -4.14
CA ILE A 50 -0.38 -7.62 -3.09
C ILE A 50 0.55 -8.78 -2.75
N GLU A 51 0.01 -10.00 -2.66
CA GLU A 51 0.80 -11.22 -2.44
C GLU A 51 1.77 -11.48 -3.59
N ALA A 52 1.35 -11.30 -4.84
CA ALA A 52 2.21 -11.44 -6.01
C ALA A 52 3.39 -10.47 -5.99
N ILE A 53 3.21 -9.24 -5.47
CA ILE A 53 4.31 -8.30 -5.25
C ILE A 53 5.29 -8.87 -4.21
N GLY A 54 4.83 -9.32 -3.05
CA GLY A 54 5.71 -9.94 -2.05
C GLY A 54 6.50 -11.14 -2.60
N GLN A 55 5.83 -12.01 -3.34
CA GLN A 55 6.44 -13.18 -4.00
C GLN A 55 7.50 -12.78 -5.03
N LYS A 56 7.24 -11.75 -5.85
CA LYS A 56 8.18 -11.25 -6.86
C LYS A 56 9.51 -10.79 -6.25
N TYR A 57 9.47 -10.26 -5.04
CA TYR A 57 10.64 -9.77 -4.31
C TYR A 57 11.16 -10.76 -3.26
N GLU A 58 10.63 -11.98 -3.24
CA GLU A 58 11.01 -13.07 -2.31
C GLU A 58 10.95 -12.65 -0.83
N LEU A 59 9.97 -11.82 -0.47
CA LEU A 59 9.88 -11.21 0.86
C LEU A 59 8.46 -11.25 1.43
N ASN A 60 8.36 -11.13 2.76
CA ASN A 60 7.08 -11.01 3.44
C ASN A 60 6.79 -9.54 3.78
N LEU A 61 5.93 -8.90 2.97
CA LEU A 61 5.55 -7.49 3.13
C LEU A 61 5.08 -7.15 4.55
N GLN A 62 4.35 -8.05 5.20
CA GLN A 62 3.81 -7.82 6.56
C GLN A 62 4.88 -7.87 7.65
N GLN A 63 5.95 -8.63 7.44
CA GLN A 63 7.03 -8.78 8.40
C GLN A 63 8.08 -7.68 8.19
N GLU A 64 8.41 -7.38 6.94
CA GLU A 64 9.54 -6.53 6.58
C GLU A 64 9.14 -5.05 6.45
N TYR A 65 7.91 -4.76 6.06
CA TYR A 65 7.45 -3.41 5.73
C TYR A 65 6.15 -3.01 6.44
N ALA A 66 5.88 -3.58 7.60
CA ALA A 66 4.65 -3.33 8.38
C ALA A 66 4.34 -1.84 8.55
N LEU A 67 5.36 -1.00 8.78
CA LEU A 67 5.19 0.45 8.96
C LEU A 67 4.73 1.13 7.67
N ASN A 68 5.30 0.79 6.51
CA ASN A 68 4.89 1.38 5.24
C ASN A 68 3.45 1.01 4.88
N LEU A 69 3.01 -0.22 5.20
CA LEU A 69 1.62 -0.63 5.00
C LEU A 69 0.67 0.19 5.90
N GLN A 70 1.08 0.49 7.13
CA GLN A 70 0.33 1.39 8.02
C GLN A 70 0.29 2.82 7.49
N GLU A 71 1.39 3.32 6.94
CA GLU A 71 1.46 4.65 6.32
C GLU A 71 0.49 4.78 5.14
N PHE A 72 0.39 3.76 4.28
CA PHE A 72 -0.59 3.80 3.19
C PHE A 72 -2.03 3.91 3.70
N TYR A 73 -2.37 3.15 4.74
CA TYR A 73 -3.68 3.27 5.39
C TYR A 73 -3.89 4.65 6.01
N ALA A 74 -2.89 5.18 6.73
CA ALA A 74 -2.96 6.48 7.37
C ALA A 74 -3.16 7.62 6.36
N VAL A 75 -2.50 7.56 5.20
CA VAL A 75 -2.67 8.54 4.11
C VAL A 75 -4.11 8.53 3.60
N LEU A 76 -4.69 7.35 3.35
CA LEU A 76 -6.07 7.22 2.90
C LEU A 76 -7.07 7.69 3.97
N TRP A 77 -6.85 7.30 5.23
CA TRP A 77 -7.68 7.73 6.36
C TRP A 77 -7.66 9.25 6.57
N ASN A 78 -6.48 9.87 6.48
CA ASN A 78 -6.36 11.32 6.57
C ASN A 78 -7.06 12.05 5.41
N GLN A 79 -7.19 11.40 4.25
CA GLN A 79 -8.01 11.93 3.16
C GLN A 79 -9.51 11.78 3.45
N TYR A 80 -9.92 10.62 3.99
CA TYR A 80 -11.29 10.39 4.45
C TYR A 80 -11.77 11.47 5.42
N LEU A 81 -10.97 11.82 6.43
CA LEU A 81 -11.32 12.82 7.44
C LEU A 81 -11.52 14.25 6.89
N LYS A 82 -11.03 14.53 5.67
CA LYS A 82 -11.13 15.85 5.03
C LYS A 82 -12.35 16.01 4.12
N LEU A 83 -13.09 14.93 3.87
CA LEU A 83 -14.24 14.94 2.96
C LEU A 83 -15.56 15.06 3.74
N GLU A 84 -16.46 15.94 3.29
CA GLU A 84 -17.79 16.13 3.90
C GLU A 84 -18.76 14.98 3.61
N ASP A 85 -18.62 14.31 2.46
CA ASP A 85 -19.34 13.08 2.09
C ASP A 85 -18.33 11.97 1.83
N SER A 86 -18.43 10.88 2.59
CA SER A 86 -17.30 9.98 2.83
C SER A 86 -17.66 8.49 2.78
N SER A 87 -18.89 8.15 2.38
CA SER A 87 -19.39 6.77 2.37
C SER A 87 -18.54 5.83 1.48
N ASP A 88 -18.20 6.25 0.27
CA ASP A 88 -17.33 5.50 -0.64
C ASP A 88 -15.89 5.38 -0.12
N MET A 89 -15.39 6.45 0.52
CA MET A 89 -14.02 6.49 1.04
C MET A 89 -13.84 5.59 2.28
N MET A 90 -14.89 5.44 3.09
CA MET A 90 -14.90 4.46 4.19
C MET A 90 -14.78 3.04 3.66
N ASN A 91 -15.50 2.70 2.59
CA ASN A 91 -15.40 1.39 1.94
C ASN A 91 -13.99 1.13 1.40
N GLN A 92 -13.39 2.13 0.73
CA GLN A 92 -12.00 2.06 0.27
C GLN A 92 -11.02 1.86 1.43
N THR A 93 -11.25 2.54 2.55
CA THR A 93 -10.35 2.46 3.71
C THR A 93 -10.43 1.11 4.41
N ASN A 94 -11.64 0.57 4.60
CA ASN A 94 -11.84 -0.77 5.15
C ASN A 94 -11.27 -1.85 4.22
N HIS A 95 -11.48 -1.71 2.91
CA HIS A 95 -10.90 -2.61 1.92
C HIS A 95 -9.38 -2.58 1.94
N LEU A 96 -8.78 -1.39 1.99
CA LEU A 96 -7.34 -1.25 2.10
C LEU A 96 -6.80 -1.89 3.38
N ALA A 97 -7.46 -1.71 4.53
CA ALA A 97 -7.05 -2.36 5.77
C ALA A 97 -7.06 -3.89 5.66
N ALA A 98 -8.04 -4.47 4.97
CA ALA A 98 -8.12 -5.90 4.69
C ALA A 98 -7.01 -6.35 3.73
N LEU A 99 -6.79 -5.63 2.63
CA LEU A 99 -5.71 -5.88 1.66
C LEU A 99 -4.33 -5.91 2.32
N LEU A 100 -4.10 -4.96 3.22
CA LEU A 100 -2.85 -4.79 3.93
C LEU A 100 -2.78 -5.61 5.23
N ASN A 101 -3.75 -6.49 5.49
CA ASN A 101 -3.84 -7.35 6.68
C ASN A 101 -3.56 -6.60 8.01
N LEU A 102 -4.04 -5.36 8.13
CA LEU A 102 -3.73 -4.51 9.27
C LEU A 102 -4.54 -4.94 10.50
N LYS A 103 -3.85 -5.11 11.63
CA LYS A 103 -4.49 -5.44 12.92
C LYS A 103 -5.53 -4.38 13.28
N ARG A 104 -6.65 -4.81 13.86
CA ARG A 104 -7.72 -3.92 14.34
C ARG A 104 -7.23 -2.87 15.35
N SER A 105 -6.17 -3.16 16.12
CA SER A 105 -5.58 -2.20 17.05
C SER A 105 -5.00 -0.97 16.36
N ILE A 106 -4.41 -1.16 15.17
CA ILE A 106 -3.88 -0.07 14.34
C ILE A 106 -5.04 0.77 13.79
N GLN A 107 -6.10 0.13 13.31
CA GLN A 107 -7.26 0.85 12.80
C GLN A 107 -7.90 1.74 13.89
N LYS A 108 -8.02 1.22 15.12
CA LYS A 108 -8.57 1.96 16.26
C LYS A 108 -7.77 3.21 16.62
N SER A 109 -6.44 3.20 16.51
CA SER A 109 -5.63 4.39 16.81
C SER A 109 -5.86 5.55 15.85
N PHE A 110 -6.56 5.35 14.74
CA PHE A 110 -6.93 6.41 13.81
C PHE A 110 -8.39 6.91 14.00
N VAL A 111 -9.23 6.12 14.68
CA VAL A 111 -10.67 6.42 14.88
C VAL A 111 -10.91 7.18 16.19
N ASP A 112 -10.17 6.85 17.24
CA ASP A 112 -10.28 7.48 18.57
C ASP A 112 -8.94 8.13 18.98
N PRO A 113 -8.66 9.39 18.58
CA PRO A 113 -7.43 10.10 18.93
C PRO A 113 -7.36 10.55 20.40
#